data_AF-A0A165XXQ4-F1
#
_entry.id   AF-A0A165XXQ4-F1
#
_cell.length_a   1.000
_cell.length_b   1.000
_cell.length_c   1.000
_cell.angle_alpha   90.00
_cell.angle_beta   90.00
_cell.angle_gamma   90.00
#
_symmetry.space_group_name_H-M   'P 1'
#
loop_
_entity.id
_entity.type
_entity.pdbx_description
1 polymer ?
#
loop_
_entity_poly.entity_id
_entity_poly.type
_entity_poly.pdbx_seq_one_letter_code
_entity_poly.pdbx_strand_id
1 'polypeptide(L)' 'MSLPSLFLGCIILSLTGIFFLCGSYALWLSDIIPLPASSALRTVLTDARCLYSAILILPIASYFIIANWVGWQYYSAS' A
#
# COMPACT_ATOMS: atom_id res chain seq x y z
N MET A 1 0.68 -10.32 25.43
CA MET A 1 0.33 -9.98 24.03
C MET A 1 -0.50 -11.13 23.46
N SER A 2 -1.78 -10.93 23.17
CA SER A 2 -2.60 -11.92 22.46
C SER A 2 -2.21 -11.91 20.98
N LEU A 3 -1.97 -13.09 20.40
CA LEU A 3 -1.70 -13.18 18.96
C LEU A 3 -2.91 -12.64 18.18
N PRO A 4 -2.71 -11.83 17.13
CA PRO A 4 -3.80 -11.42 16.25
C PRO A 4 -4.47 -12.67 15.68
N SER A 5 -5.80 -12.64 15.56
CA SER A 5 -6.53 -13.79 15.04
C SER A 5 -6.08 -14.10 13.62
N LEU A 6 -5.98 -15.40 13.31
CA LEU A 6 -5.48 -15.90 12.01
C LEU A 6 -6.28 -15.31 10.83
N PHE A 7 -7.59 -15.13 11.05
CA PHE A 7 -8.50 -14.44 10.12
C PHE A 7 -8.08 -13.00 9.81
N LEU A 8 -7.73 -12.23 10.84
CA LEU A 8 -7.33 -10.83 10.69
C LEU A 8 -5.99 -10.72 9.94
N GLY A 9 -5.06 -11.64 10.21
CA GLY A 9 -3.81 -11.76 9.46
C GLY A 9 -4.03 -12.02 7.97
N CYS A 10 -4.91 -12.98 7.64
CA CYS A 10 -5.26 -13.28 6.25
C CYS A 10 -5.92 -12.11 5.53
N ILE A 11 -6.79 -11.35 6.21
CA ILE A 11 -7.41 -10.14 5.64
C ILE A 11 -6.34 -9.10 5.30
N ILE A 12 -5.43 -8.81 6.23
CA ILE A 12 -4.37 -7.82 6.03
C ILE A 12 -3.47 -8.25 4.87
N LEU A 13 -3.06 -9.52 4.82
CA LEU A 13 -2.26 -10.07 3.72
C LEU A 13 -2.99 -9.93 2.37
N SER A 14 -4.28 -10.27 2.33
CA SER A 14 -5.08 -10.17 1.10
C SER A 14 -5.22 -8.72 0.64
N LEU A 15 -5.53 -7.79 1.55
CA LEU A 15 -5.64 -6.36 1.23
C LEU A 15 -4.31 -5.80 0.72
N THR A 16 -3.21 -6.17 1.37
CA THR A 16 -1.87 -5.74 1.00
C THR A 16 -1.50 -6.26 -0.39
N GLY A 17 -1.78 -7.54 -0.67
CA GLY A 17 -1.57 -8.14 -1.99
C GLY A 17 -2.35 -7.42 -3.09
N ILE A 18 -3.65 -7.16 -2.86
CA ILE A 18 -4.50 -6.41 -3.81
C ILE A 18 -3.95 -5.00 -4.03
N PHE A 19 -3.51 -4.32 -2.98
CA PHE A 19 -2.96 -2.97 -3.07
C PHE A 19 -1.66 -2.93 -3.90
N PHE A 20 -0.73 -3.85 -3.68
CA PHE A 20 0.50 -3.95 -4.48
C PHE A 20 0.23 -4.35 -5.94
N LEU A 21 -0.73 -5.24 -6.19
CA LEU A 21 -1.16 -5.58 -7.55
C LEU A 21 -1.77 -4.37 -8.28
N CYS A 22 -2.60 -3.60 -7.58
CA CYS A 22 -3.22 -2.39 -8.13
C CYS A 22 -2.17 -1.30 -8.41
N GLY A 23 -1.23 -1.10 -7.48
CA GLY A 23 -0.12 -0.16 -7.64
C GLY A 23 0.84 -0.54 -8.78
N SER A 24 1.25 -1.81 -8.86
CA SER A 24 2.09 -2.29 -9.95
C SER A 24 1.39 -2.18 -11.31
N TYR A 25 0.10 -2.49 -11.39
CA TYR A 25 -0.71 -2.24 -12.58
C TYR A 25 -0.71 -0.76 -12.98
N ALA A 26 -1.00 0.14 -12.03
CA ALA A 26 -1.11 1.57 -12.30
C ALA A 26 0.22 2.21 -12.72
N LEU A 27 1.35 1.70 -12.22
CA LEU A 27 2.68 2.29 -12.43
C LEU A 27 3.42 1.71 -13.64
N TRP A 28 3.33 0.40 -13.89
CA TRP A 28 4.14 -0.29 -14.89
C TRP A 28 3.31 -0.86 -16.04
N LEU A 29 2.12 -1.40 -15.75
CA LEU A 29 1.30 -2.05 -16.77
C LEU A 29 0.28 -1.11 -17.43
N SER A 30 0.08 0.09 -16.89
CA SER A 30 -0.85 1.09 -17.44
C SER A 30 -0.46 1.58 -18.83
N ASP A 31 0.83 1.55 -19.16
CA ASP A 31 1.38 1.93 -20.47
C ASP A 31 1.24 0.80 -21.51
N ILE A 32 0.99 -0.44 -21.05
CA ILE A 32 0.95 -1.65 -21.88
C ILE A 32 -0.48 -2.17 -22.05
N ILE A 33 -1.35 -1.97 -21.05
CA ILE A 33 -2.72 -2.49 -21.00
C ILE A 33 -3.71 -1.31 -21.14
N PRO A 34 -4.70 -1.40 -22.05
CA PRO A 34 -5.68 -0.33 -22.25
C PRO A 34 -6.45 0.00 -20.97
N LEU A 35 -6.90 1.26 -20.88
CA LEU A 35 -7.49 1.82 -19.66
C LEU A 35 -8.58 0.93 -19.07
N PRO A 36 -8.58 0.73 -17.74
CA PRO A 36 -9.55 -0.10 -17.06
C PRO A 36 -10.97 0.51 -17.15
N ALA A 37 -11.99 -0.35 -17.27
CA ALA A 37 -13.39 0.06 -17.36
C ALA A 37 -13.94 0.67 -16.05
N SER A 38 -13.24 0.50 -14.93
CA SER A 38 -13.68 1.02 -13.63
C SER A 38 -13.38 2.53 -13.49
N SER A 39 -14.41 3.30 -13.16
CA SER A 39 -14.34 4.77 -13.00
C SER A 39 -13.27 5.21 -11.99
N ALA A 40 -13.15 4.50 -10.86
CA ALA A 40 -12.16 4.81 -9.84
C ALA A 40 -10.72 4.64 -10.35
N LEU A 41 -10.43 3.51 -11.01
CA LEU A 41 -9.09 3.21 -11.52
C LEU A 41 -8.72 4.14 -12.68
N ARG A 42 -9.68 4.44 -13.55
CA ARG A 42 -9.53 5.42 -14.62
C ARG A 42 -9.21 6.82 -14.08
N THR A 43 -9.85 7.27 -13.00
CA THR A 43 -9.54 8.56 -12.37
C THR A 43 -8.09 8.61 -11.85
N VAL A 44 -7.61 7.53 -11.23
CA VAL A 44 -6.23 7.42 -10.75
C VAL A 44 -5.22 7.42 -11.89
N LEU A 45 -5.50 6.74 -13.00
CA LEU A 45 -4.61 6.69 -14.16
C LEU A 45 -4.55 8.00 -14.96
N THR A 46 -5.64 8.78 -14.97
CA THR A 46 -5.69 10.04 -15.74
C THR A 46 -4.85 11.13 -15.08
N ASP A 47 -4.63 11.02 -13.76
CA ASP A 47 -3.91 12.02 -12.97
C ASP A 47 -2.47 11.54 -12.67
N ALA A 48 -1.57 11.74 -13.64
CA ALA A 48 -0.16 11.33 -13.54
C ALA A 48 0.54 11.83 -12.26
N ARG A 49 0.09 12.97 -11.72
CA ARG A 49 0.61 13.57 -10.49
C ARG A 49 0.32 12.71 -9.25
N CYS A 50 -0.79 11.97 -9.27
CA CYS A 50 -1.19 11.06 -8.20
C CYS A 50 -0.33 9.77 -8.23
N LEU A 51 0.01 9.27 -9.42
CA LEU A 51 0.85 8.07 -9.59
C LEU A 51 2.28 8.27 -9.05
N TYR A 52 2.95 9.36 -9.41
CA TYR A 52 4.30 9.65 -8.90
C TYR A 52 4.31 9.97 -7.40
N SER A 53 3.27 10.63 -6.90
CA SER A 53 3.14 10.91 -5.47
C SER A 53 2.94 9.62 -4.67
N ALA A 54 2.16 8.67 -5.19
CA ALA A 54 1.95 7.36 -4.55
C ALA A 54 3.26 6.56 -4.42
N ILE A 55 4.14 6.58 -5.44
CA ILE A 55 5.48 5.95 -5.38
C ILE A 55 6.32 6.47 -4.22
N LEU A 56 6.22 7.76 -3.91
CA LEU A 56 6.99 8.39 -2.83
C LEU A 56 6.30 8.23 -1.46
N ILE A 57 4.97 8.37 -1.42
CA ILE A 57 4.21 8.32 -0.16
C ILE A 57 4.21 6.91 0.44
N LEU A 58 4.14 5.86 -0.37
CA LEU A 58 4.17 4.46 0.11
C LEU A 58 5.43 4.11 0.95
N PRO A 59 6.67 4.28 0.43
CA PRO A 59 7.88 3.98 1.18
C PRO A 59 8.08 4.92 2.37
N ILE A 60 7.68 6.19 2.25
CA ILE A 60 7.78 7.16 3.34
C ILE A 60 6.82 6.78 4.48
N ALA A 61 5.55 6.55 4.19
CA ALA A 61 4.54 6.20 5.20
C ALA A 61 4.87 4.86 5.87
N SER A 62 5.28 3.85 5.10
CA SER A 62 5.70 2.56 5.67
C SER A 62 6.93 2.71 6.57
N TYR A 63 7.93 3.50 6.17
CA TYR A 63 9.09 3.81 7.02
C TYR A 63 8.66 4.47 8.34
N PHE A 64 7.81 5.49 8.31
CA PHE A 64 7.33 6.17 9.52
C PHE A 64 6.59 5.23 10.48
N ILE A 65 5.71 4.36 9.95
CA ILE A 65 4.96 3.39 10.75
C ILE A 65 5.91 2.40 11.40
N ILE A 66 6.86 1.84 10.65
CA ILE A 66 7.83 0.86 11.16
C ILE A 66 8.75 1.51 12.20
N ALA A 67 9.28 2.71 11.92
CA ALA A 67 10.15 3.43 12.85
C ALA A 67 9.43 3.76 14.16
N ASN A 68 8.17 4.20 14.08
CA ASN A 68 7.33 4.47 15.26
C ASN A 68 7.05 3.19 16.06
N TRP A 69 6.71 2.09 15.37
CA TRP A 69 6.48 0.79 16.00
C TRP A 69 7.74 0.30 16.73
N VAL A 70 8.90 0.32 16.07
CA VAL A 70 10.19 -0.11 16.66
C VAL A 70 10.57 0.80 17.83
N GLY A 71 10.39 2.12 17.69
CA GLY A 71 10.64 3.07 18.78
C GLY A 71 9.79 2.79 20.01
N TRP A 72 8.49 2.51 19.82
CA TRP A 72 7.58 2.16 20.91
C TRP A 72 8.00 0.86 21.63
N GLN A 73 8.46 -0.16 20.89
CA GLN A 73 8.99 -1.39 21.48
C GLN A 73 10.21 -1.10 22.36
N TYR A 74 11.11 -0.20 21.91
CA TYR A 74 12.31 0.16 22.67
C TYR A 74 11.97 0.87 23.99
N TYR A 75 11.03 1.82 23.97
CA TYR A 75 10.57 2.52 25.17
C TYR A 75 9.74 1.66 26.13
N SER A 76 9.01 0.67 25.61
CA SER A 76 8.18 -0.21 26.44
C SER A 76 8.97 -1.34 27.10
N ALA A 77 10.16 -1.66 26.56
CA ALA A 77 11.03 -2.73 27.06
C ALA A 77 12.11 -2.25 28.06
N SER A 78 12.23 -0.93 28.25
CA SER A 78 13.12 -0.25 29.21
C SER A 78 12.34 0.24 30.43
#